data_AF-A0A1B6M6P9-F1
#
_entry.id   AF-A0A1B6M6P9-F1
#
_cell.length_a   1.000
_cell.length_b   1.000
_cell.length_c   1.000
_cell.angle_alpha   90.00
_cell.angle_beta   90.00
_cell.angle_gamma   90.00
#
_symmetry.space_group_name_H-M   'P 1'
#
loop_
_entity.id
_entity.type
_entity.pdbx_description
1 polymer ?
#
loop_
_entity_poly.entity_id
_entity_poly.type
_entity_poly.pdbx_seq_one_letter_code
_entity_poly.pdbx_strand_id
1 'polypeptide(L)'
;TRSRKENSKNFAALETVVTSVKESLDEVRNKLSAVEAENSTLKADCEILKSENKSMSQKVFDLQCEMHDLQQYSRNSNLEIRGIPFTSSENVYTLLEVLAKSLGVTYSRQDISIAHRLPGRGKSSLVAQFISRSRRAEWLAAAKVKRICTTELSQSLPSGPVLLWGVRCSFT
;
A
#
# COMPACT_ATOMS: atom_id res chain seq x y z
N THR A 1 -67.38 15.77 60.93
CA THR A 1 -67.87 16.16 59.59
C THR A 1 -67.31 15.20 58.56
N ARG A 2 -68.10 14.84 57.54
CA ARG A 2 -67.71 13.96 56.41
C ARG A 2 -66.36 14.37 55.80
N SER A 3 -66.16 15.68 55.67
CA SER A 3 -64.93 16.32 55.21
C SER A 3 -63.67 15.94 56.03
N ARG A 4 -63.76 15.71 57.35
CA ARG A 4 -62.60 15.26 58.16
C ARG A 4 -62.18 13.81 57.85
N LYS A 5 -63.14 12.94 57.52
CA LYS A 5 -62.87 11.55 57.09
C LYS A 5 -62.29 11.51 55.67
N GLU A 6 -62.79 12.34 54.76
CA GLU A 6 -62.23 12.51 53.41
C GLU A 6 -60.80 13.06 53.46
N ASN A 7 -60.53 14.08 54.28
CA ASN A 7 -59.19 14.62 54.44
C ASN A 7 -58.20 13.59 55.01
N SER A 8 -58.63 12.77 55.97
CA SER A 8 -57.80 11.67 56.51
C SER A 8 -57.50 10.58 55.47
N LYS A 9 -58.46 10.24 54.59
CA LYS A 9 -58.23 9.31 53.48
C LYS A 9 -57.27 9.89 52.44
N ASN A 10 -57.45 11.15 52.07
CA ASN A 10 -56.57 11.83 51.11
C ASN A 10 -55.14 11.94 51.64
N PHE A 11 -54.96 12.16 52.94
CA PHE A 11 -53.64 12.22 53.57
C PHE A 11 -52.92 10.85 53.53
N ALA A 12 -53.62 9.76 53.84
CA ALA A 12 -53.06 8.41 53.74
C ALA A 12 -52.71 8.02 52.28
N ALA A 13 -53.55 8.42 51.32
CA ALA A 13 -53.26 8.23 49.91
C ALA A 13 -52.02 9.03 49.47
N LEU A 14 -51.86 10.26 49.99
CA LEU A 14 -50.69 11.09 49.72
C LEU A 14 -49.40 10.49 50.30
N GLU A 15 -49.44 9.99 51.54
CA GLU A 15 -48.29 9.28 52.15
C GLU A 15 -47.85 8.10 51.29
N THR A 16 -48.80 7.30 50.79
CA THR A 16 -48.52 6.16 49.91
C THR A 16 -47.86 6.57 48.59
N VAL A 17 -48.30 7.69 48.00
CA VAL A 17 -47.68 8.23 46.78
C VAL A 17 -46.28 8.75 47.08
N VAL A 18 -46.08 9.45 48.20
CA VAL A 18 -44.77 9.98 48.59
C VAL A 18 -43.76 8.86 48.84
N THR A 19 -44.15 7.75 49.47
CA THR A 19 -43.27 6.59 49.64
C THR A 19 -42.90 5.96 48.30
N SER A 20 -43.87 5.78 47.40
CA SER A 20 -43.63 5.23 46.06
C SER A 20 -42.71 6.13 45.21
N VAL A 21 -42.90 7.46 45.26
CA VAL A 21 -42.02 8.42 44.57
C VAL A 21 -40.61 8.37 45.14
N LYS A 22 -40.46 8.24 46.46
CA LYS A 22 -39.15 8.14 47.10
C LYS A 22 -38.39 6.89 46.63
N GLU A 23 -39.05 5.73 46.63
CA GLU A 23 -38.47 4.48 46.12
C GLU A 23 -38.04 4.61 44.65
N SER A 24 -38.89 5.22 43.82
CA SER A 24 -38.60 5.46 42.41
C SER A 24 -37.40 6.41 42.22
N LEU A 25 -37.31 7.46 43.06
CA LEU A 25 -36.20 8.41 43.04
C LEU A 25 -34.86 7.75 43.42
N ASP A 26 -34.88 6.87 44.42
CA ASP A 26 -33.70 6.12 44.85
C ASP A 26 -33.25 5.12 43.78
N GLU A 27 -34.19 4.47 43.08
CA GLU A 27 -33.87 3.61 41.95
C GLU A 27 -33.23 4.39 40.78
N VAL A 28 -33.79 5.57 40.45
CA VAL A 28 -33.21 6.46 39.42
C VAL A 28 -31.82 6.94 39.83
N ARG A 29 -31.60 7.30 41.11
CA ARG A 29 -30.28 7.69 41.62
C ARG A 29 -29.25 6.58 41.44
N ASN A 30 -29.62 5.34 41.75
CA ASN A 30 -28.72 4.18 41.59
C ASN A 30 -28.41 3.88 40.12
N LYS A 31 -29.40 3.99 39.23
CA LYS A 31 -29.17 3.85 37.78
C LYS A 31 -28.29 4.97 37.24
N LEU A 32 -28.48 6.21 37.72
CA LEU A 32 -27.68 7.36 37.30
C LEU A 32 -26.20 7.18 37.68
N SER A 33 -25.92 6.77 38.91
CA SER A 33 -24.53 6.54 39.35
C SER A 33 -23.86 5.39 38.59
N ALA A 34 -24.61 4.33 38.26
CA ALA A 34 -24.12 3.24 37.43
C ALA A 34 -23.77 3.71 36.00
N VAL A 35 -24.64 4.51 35.38
CA VAL A 35 -24.42 5.09 34.05
C VAL A 35 -23.23 6.06 34.06
N GLU A 36 -23.06 6.87 35.11
CA GLU A 36 -21.91 7.75 35.24
C GLU A 36 -20.58 6.98 35.32
N ALA A 37 -20.57 5.87 36.08
CA ALA A 37 -19.40 4.99 36.17
C ALA A 37 -19.08 4.34 34.81
N GLU A 38 -20.09 3.81 34.12
CA GLU A 38 -19.92 3.20 32.79
C GLU A 38 -19.44 4.22 31.76
N ASN A 39 -19.98 5.44 31.76
CA ASN A 39 -19.57 6.51 30.86
C ASN A 39 -18.11 6.94 31.09
N SER A 40 -17.66 6.95 32.36
CA SER A 40 -16.26 7.19 32.69
C SER A 40 -15.35 6.10 32.12
N THR A 41 -15.73 4.83 32.26
CA THR A 41 -14.97 3.69 31.71
C THR A 41 -14.94 3.72 30.19
N LEU A 42 -16.09 3.93 29.53
CA LEU A 42 -16.19 4.03 28.08
C LEU A 42 -15.35 5.16 27.51
N LYS A 43 -15.26 6.30 28.20
CA LYS A 43 -14.38 7.40 27.80
C LYS A 43 -12.91 7.00 27.89
N ALA A 44 -12.51 6.30 28.94
CA ALA A 44 -11.14 5.80 29.08
C ALA A 44 -10.80 4.82 27.96
N ASP A 45 -11.68 3.85 27.68
CA ASP A 45 -11.49 2.87 26.61
C ASP A 45 -11.42 3.54 25.23
N CYS A 46 -12.26 4.55 24.97
CA CYS A 46 -12.21 5.32 23.73
C CYS A 46 -10.85 6.00 23.51
N GLU A 47 -10.26 6.57 24.56
CA GLU A 47 -8.94 7.21 24.45
C GLU A 47 -7.82 6.19 24.24
N ILE A 48 -7.89 5.04 24.91
CA ILE A 48 -6.96 3.92 24.68
C ILE A 48 -7.05 3.46 23.22
N LEU A 49 -8.26 3.14 22.74
CA LEU A 49 -8.48 2.68 21.37
C LEU A 49 -8.02 3.69 20.32
N LYS A 50 -8.24 5.00 20.54
CA LYS A 50 -7.72 6.04 19.63
C LYS A 50 -6.20 6.04 19.60
N SER A 51 -5.55 5.90 20.75
CA SER A 51 -4.09 5.88 20.85
C SER A 51 -3.50 4.65 20.16
N GLU A 52 -4.11 3.48 20.35
CA GLU A 52 -3.73 2.23 19.69
C GLU A 52 -3.93 2.30 18.19
N ASN A 53 -5.06 2.84 17.73
CA ASN A 53 -5.35 2.98 16.31
C ASN A 53 -4.34 3.92 15.62
N LYS A 54 -3.96 5.02 16.28
CA LYS A 54 -2.90 5.90 15.78
C LYS A 54 -1.56 5.18 15.71
N SER A 55 -1.19 4.43 16.75
CA SER A 55 0.04 3.63 16.79
C SER A 55 0.07 2.57 15.69
N MET A 56 -1.04 1.86 15.50
CA MET A 56 -1.18 0.84 14.47
C MET A 56 -1.12 1.45 13.07
N SER A 57 -1.79 2.58 12.84
CA SER A 57 -1.75 3.30 11.57
C SER A 57 -0.33 3.73 11.21
N GLN A 58 0.44 4.19 12.19
CA GLN A 58 1.85 4.53 11.99
C GLN A 58 2.68 3.31 11.60
N LYS A 59 2.52 2.18 12.32
CA LYS A 59 3.22 0.93 11.97
C LYS A 59 2.88 0.44 10.57
N VAL A 60 1.62 0.54 10.16
CA VAL A 60 1.20 0.18 8.80
C VAL A 60 1.89 1.06 7.77
N PHE A 61 1.96 2.37 8.02
CA PHE A 61 2.68 3.30 7.15
C PHE A 61 4.17 2.97 7.05
N ASP A 62 4.83 2.73 8.20
CA ASP A 62 6.26 2.40 8.24
C ASP A 62 6.56 1.10 7.47
N LEU A 63 5.73 0.07 7.65
CA LEU A 63 5.84 -1.19 6.91
C LEU A 63 5.61 -1.02 5.40
N GLN A 64 4.69 -0.13 5.00
CA GLN A 64 4.49 0.19 3.58
C GLN A 64 5.72 0.86 2.99
N CYS A 65 6.37 1.77 3.72
CA CYS A 65 7.63 2.38 3.31
C CYS A 65 8.75 1.34 3.20
N GLU A 66 8.93 0.46 4.19
CA GLU A 66 9.96 -0.57 4.15
C GLU A 66 9.72 -1.56 2.99
N MET A 67 8.48 -1.99 2.78
CA MET A 67 8.12 -2.84 1.64
C MET A 67 8.43 -2.15 0.32
N HIS A 68 8.15 -0.85 0.19
CA HIS A 68 8.50 -0.08 -0.99
C HIS A 68 10.00 -0.06 -1.25
N ASP A 69 10.80 0.21 -0.20
CA ASP A 69 12.25 0.27 -0.30
C ASP A 69 12.83 -1.10 -0.69
N LEU A 70 12.33 -2.19 -0.12
CA LEU A 70 12.73 -3.55 -0.48
C LEU A 70 12.38 -3.88 -1.95
N GLN A 71 11.19 -3.50 -2.40
CA GLN A 71 10.80 -3.67 -3.81
C GLN A 71 11.69 -2.85 -4.74
N GLN A 72 11.99 -1.61 -4.38
CA GLN A 72 12.86 -0.75 -5.17
C GLN A 72 14.30 -1.31 -5.19
N TYR A 73 14.79 -1.79 -4.06
CA TYR A 73 16.11 -2.42 -3.94
C TYR A 73 16.24 -3.65 -4.83
N SER A 74 15.21 -4.49 -4.88
CA SER A 74 15.14 -5.66 -5.77
C SER A 74 15.11 -5.25 -7.25
N ARG A 75 14.37 -4.19 -7.61
CA ARG A 75 14.27 -3.67 -8.98
C ARG A 75 15.51 -2.89 -9.43
N ASN A 76 16.37 -2.46 -8.50
CA ASN A 76 17.56 -1.66 -8.83
C ASN A 76 18.59 -2.44 -9.68
N SER A 77 18.53 -3.77 -9.69
CA SER A 77 19.33 -4.60 -10.60
C SER A 77 18.65 -4.87 -11.96
N ASN A 78 17.40 -4.42 -12.15
CA ASN A 78 16.60 -4.70 -13.34
C ASN A 78 16.67 -3.54 -14.33
N LEU A 79 17.05 -3.84 -15.57
CA LEU A 79 17.03 -2.94 -16.72
C LEU A 79 15.82 -3.25 -17.59
N GLU A 80 14.98 -2.25 -17.82
CA GLU A 80 13.85 -2.34 -18.75
C GLU A 80 14.25 -1.78 -20.11
N ILE A 81 14.01 -2.55 -21.16
CA ILE A 81 14.29 -2.22 -22.54
C ILE A 81 12.94 -2.11 -23.27
N ARG A 82 12.67 -0.93 -23.82
CA ARG A 82 11.44 -0.61 -24.54
C ARG A 82 11.74 -0.30 -26.01
N GLY A 83 10.71 -0.44 -26.84
CA GLY A 83 10.76 -0.06 -28.25
C GLY A 83 11.08 -1.20 -29.21
N ILE A 84 11.46 -2.38 -28.72
CA ILE A 84 11.73 -3.57 -29.54
C ILE A 84 10.42 -4.37 -29.73
N PRO A 85 9.87 -4.46 -30.96
CA PRO A 85 8.69 -5.26 -31.23
C PRO A 85 8.88 -6.74 -30.86
N PHE A 86 7.80 -7.41 -30.47
CA PHE A 86 7.81 -8.84 -30.20
C PHE A 86 7.95 -9.63 -31.51
N THR A 87 8.75 -10.70 -31.49
CA THR A 87 8.89 -11.62 -32.62
C THR A 87 8.73 -13.06 -32.12
N SER A 88 7.89 -13.86 -32.77
CA SER A 88 7.44 -15.18 -32.28
C SER A 88 8.55 -16.21 -32.01
N SER A 89 9.75 -16.02 -32.57
CA SER A 89 10.90 -16.91 -32.45
C SER A 89 12.15 -16.23 -31.90
N GLU A 90 11.99 -15.17 -31.09
CA GLU A 90 13.14 -14.44 -30.56
C GLU A 90 13.83 -15.14 -29.40
N ASN A 91 15.16 -15.04 -29.37
CA ASN A 91 15.96 -15.38 -28.20
C ASN A 91 16.40 -14.09 -27.50
N VAL A 92 15.84 -13.86 -26.31
CA VAL A 92 16.10 -12.67 -25.47
C VAL A 92 17.59 -12.44 -25.22
N TYR A 93 18.38 -13.49 -25.02
CA TYR A 93 19.82 -13.36 -24.73
C TYR A 93 20.61 -12.94 -25.97
N THR A 94 20.28 -13.48 -27.15
CA THR A 94 20.90 -13.03 -28.41
C THR A 94 20.57 -11.56 -28.70
N LEU A 95 19.35 -11.13 -28.39
CA LEU A 95 18.96 -9.74 -28.54
C LEU A 95 19.74 -8.82 -27.60
N LEU A 96 19.97 -9.24 -26.36
CA LEU A 96 20.80 -8.50 -25.40
C LEU A 96 22.26 -8.40 -25.86
N GLU A 97 22.81 -9.45 -26.46
CA GLU A 97 24.16 -9.44 -27.02
C GLU A 97 24.30 -8.42 -28.17
N VAL A 98 23.36 -8.42 -29.11
CA VAL A 98 23.32 -7.45 -30.22
C VAL A 98 23.12 -6.03 -29.69
N LEU A 99 22.26 -5.86 -28.68
CA LEU A 99 22.04 -4.58 -28.01
C LEU A 99 23.31 -4.07 -27.33
N ALA A 100 24.05 -4.93 -26.61
CA ALA A 100 25.31 -4.58 -25.96
C ALA A 100 26.36 -4.11 -26.98
N LYS A 101 26.49 -4.85 -28.09
CA LYS A 101 27.36 -4.47 -29.21
C LYS A 101 26.96 -3.11 -29.81
N SER A 102 25.65 -2.89 -29.96
CA SER A 102 25.11 -1.61 -30.43
C SER A 102 25.36 -0.49 -29.43
N LEU A 103 25.35 -0.76 -28.12
CA LEU A 103 25.69 0.22 -27.07
C LEU A 103 27.21 0.45 -26.92
N GLY A 104 28.04 -0.48 -27.40
CA GLY A 104 29.49 -0.47 -27.17
C GLY A 104 29.89 -0.90 -25.75
N VAL A 105 29.07 -1.71 -25.09
CA VAL A 105 29.32 -2.25 -23.74
C VAL A 105 29.62 -3.74 -23.80
N THR A 106 30.35 -4.24 -22.81
CA THR A 106 30.66 -5.67 -22.73
C THR A 106 29.40 -6.48 -22.39
N TYR A 107 29.18 -7.55 -23.14
CA TYR A 107 28.15 -8.55 -22.86
C TYR A 107 28.77 -9.82 -22.28
N SER A 108 28.15 -10.32 -21.22
CA SER A 108 28.49 -11.60 -20.61
C SER A 108 27.21 -12.25 -20.12
N ARG A 109 26.97 -13.52 -20.49
CA ARG A 109 25.78 -14.26 -20.04
C ARG A 109 25.75 -14.40 -18.52
N GLN A 110 26.92 -14.48 -17.89
CA GLN A 110 27.10 -14.62 -16.45
C GLN A 110 26.72 -13.34 -15.69
N ASP A 111 26.74 -12.17 -16.34
CA ASP A 111 26.33 -10.91 -15.71
C ASP A 111 24.81 -10.75 -15.61
N ILE A 112 24.04 -11.62 -16.28
CA ILE A 112 22.58 -11.60 -16.33
C ILE A 112 22.04 -12.78 -15.54
N SER A 113 21.23 -12.51 -14.51
CA SER A 113 20.53 -13.56 -13.77
C SER A 113 19.36 -14.11 -14.60
N ILE A 114 18.42 -13.23 -14.95
CA ILE A 114 17.23 -13.57 -15.71
C ILE A 114 16.92 -12.48 -16.73
N ALA A 115 16.46 -12.87 -17.91
CA ALA A 115 15.92 -11.94 -18.88
C ALA A 115 14.67 -12.52 -19.53
N HIS A 116 13.61 -11.72 -19.60
CA HIS A 116 12.33 -12.13 -20.15
C HIS A 116 11.53 -10.90 -20.62
N ARG A 117 10.47 -11.13 -21.40
CA ARG A 117 9.52 -10.07 -21.75
C ARG A 117 8.43 -9.96 -20.72
N LEU A 118 8.02 -8.74 -20.43
CA LEU A 118 6.86 -8.46 -19.60
C LEU A 118 5.58 -8.76 -20.38
N PRO A 119 4.54 -9.31 -19.72
CA PRO A 119 3.25 -9.51 -20.36
C PRO A 119 2.66 -8.15 -20.78
N GLY A 120 2.21 -8.03 -22.03
CA GLY A 120 1.62 -6.80 -22.56
C GLY A 120 1.16 -6.94 -24.01
N ARG A 121 0.27 -6.05 -24.46
CA ARG A 121 -0.22 -6.06 -25.85
C ARG A 121 0.74 -5.29 -26.77
N GLY A 122 1.21 -5.92 -27.84
CA GLY A 122 2.00 -5.30 -28.92
C GLY A 122 3.49 -5.13 -28.60
N LYS A 123 3.86 -4.03 -27.94
CA LYS A 123 5.26 -3.66 -27.65
C LYS A 123 5.65 -4.03 -26.22
N SER A 124 5.58 -5.32 -25.90
CA SER A 124 5.99 -5.83 -24.58
C SER A 124 7.44 -5.46 -24.28
N SER A 125 7.68 -4.73 -23.18
CA SER A 125 9.03 -4.41 -22.71
C SER A 125 9.81 -5.67 -22.37
N LEU A 126 11.12 -5.63 -22.54
CA LEU A 126 12.04 -6.67 -22.10
C LEU A 126 12.68 -6.24 -20.79
N VAL A 127 12.77 -7.13 -19.82
CA VAL A 127 13.45 -6.88 -18.55
C VAL A 127 14.62 -7.83 -18.42
N ALA A 128 15.79 -7.27 -18.13
CA ALA A 128 17.00 -8.02 -17.82
C ALA A 128 17.46 -7.68 -16.39
N GLN A 129 17.51 -8.69 -15.53
CA GLN A 129 18.08 -8.58 -14.19
C GLN A 129 19.57 -8.88 -14.23
N PHE A 130 20.38 -7.91 -13.83
CA PHE A 130 21.82 -8.06 -13.73
C PHE A 130 22.21 -8.59 -12.36
N ILE A 131 23.27 -9.38 -12.30
CA ILE A 131 23.89 -9.77 -11.01
C ILE A 131 24.61 -8.55 -10.41
N SER A 132 25.33 -7.79 -11.25
CA SER A 132 26.07 -6.61 -10.83
C SER A 132 25.32 -5.32 -11.18
N ARG A 133 25.07 -4.49 -10.15
CA ARG A 133 24.50 -3.15 -10.32
C ARG A 133 25.41 -2.24 -11.15
N SER A 134 26.73 -2.43 -11.06
CA SER A 134 27.70 -1.66 -11.84
C SER A 134 27.59 -1.97 -13.33
N ARG A 135 27.42 -3.23 -13.71
CA ARG A 135 27.19 -3.65 -15.11
C ARG A 135 25.89 -3.06 -15.66
N ARG A 136 24.81 -3.13 -14.88
CA ARG A 136 23.55 -2.48 -15.23
C ARG A 136 23.71 -0.97 -15.43
N ALA A 137 24.45 -0.30 -14.54
CA ALA A 137 24.68 1.13 -14.60
C ALA A 137 25.50 1.54 -15.83
N GLU A 138 26.51 0.74 -16.19
CA GLU A 138 27.31 0.89 -17.42
C GLU A 138 26.41 0.88 -18.66
N TRP A 139 25.53 -0.12 -18.77
CA TRP A 139 24.55 -0.21 -19.86
C TRP A 139 23.60 0.98 -19.92
N LEU A 140 23.07 1.40 -18.76
CA LEU A 140 22.16 2.54 -18.69
C LEU A 140 22.87 3.86 -19.04
N ALA A 141 24.12 4.03 -18.64
CA ALA A 141 24.92 5.20 -18.97
C ALA A 141 25.21 5.26 -20.48
N ALA A 142 25.63 4.14 -21.08
CA ALA A 142 25.86 4.05 -22.52
C ALA A 142 24.59 4.41 -23.31
N ALA A 143 23.42 3.93 -22.88
CA ALA A 143 22.15 4.19 -23.55
C ALA A 143 21.66 5.65 -23.44
N LYS A 144 22.13 6.42 -22.44
CA LYS A 144 21.86 7.85 -22.35
C LYS A 144 22.65 8.66 -23.37
N VAL A 145 23.85 8.19 -23.71
CA VAL A 145 24.74 8.85 -24.67
C VAL A 145 24.41 8.40 -26.09
N LYS A 146 24.22 7.10 -26.30
CA LYS A 146 23.98 6.50 -27.61
C LYS A 146 22.51 6.18 -27.79
N ARG A 147 21.87 6.86 -28.75
CA ARG A 147 20.50 6.56 -29.19
C ARG A 147 20.53 5.42 -30.21
N ILE A 148 19.89 4.32 -29.87
CA ILE A 148 19.83 3.12 -30.72
C ILE A 148 18.50 3.05 -31.45
N CYS A 149 18.55 2.68 -32.73
CA CYS A 149 17.38 2.32 -33.52
C CYS A 149 17.16 0.80 -33.55
N THR A 150 15.91 0.36 -33.62
CA THR A 150 15.53 -1.06 -33.81
C THR A 150 16.16 -1.69 -35.05
N THR A 151 16.42 -0.91 -36.10
CA THR A 151 17.08 -1.37 -37.34
C THR A 151 18.53 -1.80 -37.12
N GLU A 152 19.20 -1.27 -36.09
CA GLU A 152 20.56 -1.68 -35.70
C GLU A 152 20.56 -3.07 -35.03
N LEU A 153 19.42 -3.47 -34.47
CA LEU A 153 19.26 -4.78 -33.81
C LEU A 153 18.83 -5.87 -34.80
N SER A 154 17.89 -5.54 -35.69
CA SER A 154 17.49 -6.41 -36.78
C SER A 154 16.93 -5.59 -37.93
N GLN A 155 17.42 -5.83 -39.14
CA GLN A 155 16.96 -5.16 -40.37
C GLN A 155 15.49 -5.46 -40.71
N SER A 156 14.93 -6.54 -40.16
CA SER A 156 13.53 -6.93 -40.37
C SER A 156 12.53 -6.16 -39.50
N LEU A 157 12.99 -5.38 -38.52
CA LEU A 157 12.13 -4.67 -37.59
C LEU A 157 11.79 -3.26 -38.09
N PRO A 158 10.57 -2.76 -37.80
CA PRO A 158 10.21 -1.39 -38.11
C PRO A 158 11.10 -0.40 -37.37
N SER A 159 11.52 0.67 -38.05
CA SER A 159 12.35 1.74 -37.47
C SER A 159 11.67 2.39 -36.28
N GLY A 160 12.38 2.45 -35.15
CA GLY A 160 11.91 3.06 -33.92
C GLY A 160 13.02 3.14 -32.86
N PRO A 161 12.89 4.06 -31.89
CA PRO A 161 13.90 4.22 -30.85
C PRO A 161 13.83 3.07 -29.85
N VAL A 162 15.01 2.54 -29.48
CA VAL A 162 15.17 1.59 -28.37
C VAL A 162 15.58 2.39 -27.13
N LEU A 163 14.84 2.21 -26.05
CA LEU A 163 15.03 2.99 -24.83
C LEU A 163 15.31 2.06 -23.64
N LEU A 164 16.35 2.39 -22.86
CA LEU A 164 16.74 1.67 -21.65
C LEU A 164 16.41 2.50 -20.41
N TRP A 165 15.71 1.89 -19.46
CA TRP A 165 15.23 2.54 -18.24
C TRP A 165 15.51 1.70 -17.00
N GLY A 166 15.72 2.37 -15.87
CA GLY A 166 15.69 1.70 -14.58
C GLY A 166 14.26 1.37 -14.19
N VAL A 167 14.03 0.12 -13.75
CA VAL A 167 12.71 -0.27 -13.24
C VAL A 167 12.50 0.46 -11.91
N ARG A 168 11.44 1.27 -11.82
CA ARG A 168 11.02 1.97 -10.59
C ARG A 168 9.62 1.48 -10.18
N CYS A 169 9.34 1.47 -8.88
CA CYS A 169 7.96 1.42 -8.40
C CYS A 169 7.31 2.78 -8.67
N SER A 170 6.16 2.78 -9.35
CA SER A 170 5.26 3.93 -9.34
C SER A 170 4.43 3.88 -8.06
N PHE A 171 4.18 5.04 -7.44
CA PHE A 171 3.07 5.19 -6.50
C PHE A 171 1.76 5.03 -7.28
N THR A 172 0.83 4.23 -6.79
CA THR A 172 -0.58 4.22 -7.20
C THR A 172 -1.42 4.48 -5.98
#